data_AF-A0AAD7U2H1-F1
#
_entry.id   AF-A0AAD7U2H1-F1
#
_cell.length_a   1.000
_cell.length_b   1.000
_cell.length_c   1.000
_cell.angle_alpha   90.00
_cell.angle_beta   90.00
_cell.angle_gamma   90.00
#
_symmetry.space_group_name_H-M   'P 1'
#
loop_
_entity.id
_entity.type
_entity.pdbx_description
1 polymer ?
#
loop_
_entity_poly.entity_id
_entity_poly.type
_entity_poly.pdbx_seq_one_letter_code
_entity_poly.pdbx_strand_id
1 'polypeptide(L)'
;MVGHGNHDSPFLKLQEPTNVDRPALEPDGSIKIEDSSWQSYWQNHPNPYWPANLLGLGVAYFVHARIRRRLPRTFPTFTTLRLGELYGMLAVAHAAAQERLLYRTQVLQDPDLHTLEMVATRQRQRWTEIQNSVRQQPEYTQIKPFDIEMQRKAGISFWAWLRDHIWSDPVTYNFYYCELYEQFADKYPDISAKDWDTCVTHIANTAESSDDVFISYAVGIAGLLTNSIPFAMLARWKRIPVLTPLLNGIQRALSYAFMGFMIMQPYRHWAYPRTLQNKQRVAEMLNEAYADKTATNAEGMLASVPLYTSDVTDATLNMTLHRSTFVLDLCADTASMRPQHSMEMEDVVLYCYSATCLVAQNLIKETSKMTTWQAALRPPHTRSLASEILANRVLLTNVSFPSIQLGLK
;
A
#
# COMPACT_ATOMS: atom_id res chain seq x y z
N MET A 1 18.75 24.80 -51.75
CA MET A 1 17.48 25.44 -51.39
C MET A 1 16.84 24.58 -50.31
N VAL A 2 17.02 24.97 -49.05
CA VAL A 2 16.51 24.26 -47.88
C VAL A 2 15.25 25.00 -47.45
N GLY A 3 14.09 24.35 -47.57
CA GLY A 3 12.82 24.89 -47.12
C GLY A 3 12.65 24.62 -45.64
N HIS A 4 12.74 25.67 -44.81
CA HIS A 4 12.25 25.65 -43.45
C HIS A 4 10.72 25.63 -43.47
N GLY A 5 10.14 24.45 -43.21
CA GLY A 5 8.73 24.34 -42.87
C GLY A 5 8.52 24.79 -41.43
N ASN A 6 7.86 25.93 -41.25
CA ASN A 6 7.27 26.33 -39.97
C ASN A 6 6.22 25.29 -39.58
N HIS A 7 6.55 24.43 -38.63
CA HIS A 7 5.55 23.72 -37.84
C HIS A 7 5.05 24.68 -36.76
N ASP A 8 3.98 25.40 -37.08
CA ASP A 8 3.16 26.07 -36.06
C ASP A 8 2.44 24.97 -35.26
N SER A 9 3.05 24.55 -34.15
CA SER A 9 2.34 23.75 -33.14
C SER A 9 1.16 24.57 -32.62
N PRO A 10 -0.08 24.04 -32.61
CA PRO A 10 -1.22 24.70 -31.98
C PRO A 10 -1.03 24.63 -30.47
N PHE A 11 -0.24 25.56 -29.93
CA PHE A 11 -0.15 25.77 -28.50
C PHE A 11 -1.51 26.27 -28.01
N LEU A 12 -2.14 25.41 -27.20
CA LEU A 12 -3.26 25.67 -26.31
C LEU A 12 -3.36 27.15 -25.90
N LYS A 13 -4.39 27.84 -26.41
CA LYS A 13 -4.97 28.95 -25.65
C LYS A 13 -5.47 28.33 -24.36
N LEU A 14 -4.77 28.60 -23.26
CA LEU A 14 -5.27 28.33 -21.90
C LEU A 14 -6.65 28.99 -21.80
N GLN A 15 -7.68 28.16 -21.96
CA GLN A 15 -9.05 28.55 -21.74
C GLN A 15 -9.15 28.83 -20.24
N GLU A 16 -9.48 30.07 -19.87
CA GLU A 16 -9.73 30.40 -18.47
C GLU A 16 -10.77 29.40 -17.94
N PRO A 17 -10.52 28.73 -16.80
CA PRO A 17 -11.39 27.68 -16.31
C PRO A 17 -12.77 28.27 -16.01
N THR A 18 -13.72 28.04 -16.93
CA THR A 18 -15.14 28.26 -16.72
C THR A 18 -15.64 27.24 -15.71
N ASN A 19 -16.10 27.73 -14.56
CA ASN A 19 -16.84 27.00 -13.54
C ASN A 19 -16.18 25.72 -13.01
N VAL A 20 -15.09 25.90 -12.26
CA VAL A 20 -14.96 25.10 -11.02
C VAL A 20 -16.09 25.59 -10.11
N ASP A 21 -16.83 24.68 -9.47
CA ASP A 21 -17.79 24.98 -8.41
C ASP A 21 -17.14 25.91 -7.39
N ARG A 22 -17.25 27.22 -7.61
CA ARG A 22 -16.89 28.20 -6.62
C ARG A 22 -17.89 27.96 -5.50
N PRO A 23 -17.43 27.82 -4.24
CA PRO A 23 -18.35 27.77 -3.12
C PRO A 23 -19.33 28.92 -3.32
N ALA A 24 -20.64 28.60 -3.33
CA ALA A 24 -21.67 29.55 -3.69
C ALA A 24 -21.39 30.83 -2.91
N LEU A 25 -20.97 31.88 -3.64
CA LEU A 25 -20.76 33.19 -3.06
C LEU A 25 -22.13 33.58 -2.51
N GLU A 26 -22.20 33.76 -1.19
CA GLU A 26 -23.38 34.36 -0.60
C GLU A 26 -23.61 35.71 -1.28
N PRO A 27 -24.86 36.19 -1.37
CA PRO A 27 -25.17 37.45 -2.07
C PRO A 27 -24.41 38.68 -1.54
N ASP A 28 -23.75 38.57 -0.39
CA ASP A 28 -22.88 39.60 0.20
C ASP A 28 -21.39 39.49 -0.20
N GLY A 29 -21.03 38.50 -1.03
CA GLY A 29 -19.65 38.24 -1.46
C GLY A 29 -18.81 37.49 -0.42
N SER A 30 -19.40 37.03 0.68
CA SER A 30 -18.70 36.16 1.63
C SER A 30 -18.56 34.74 1.06
N ILE A 31 -17.36 34.17 1.24
CA ILE A 31 -17.16 32.74 1.00
C ILE A 31 -17.86 32.05 2.16
N LYS A 32 -18.96 31.37 1.87
CA LYS A 32 -19.54 30.41 2.82
C LYS A 32 -18.50 29.31 2.99
N ILE A 33 -17.65 29.47 4.01
CA ILE A 33 -16.94 28.34 4.58
C ILE A 33 -18.08 27.48 5.09
N GLU A 34 -18.50 26.52 4.27
CA GLU A 34 -19.39 25.45 4.68
C GLU A 34 -18.94 25.07 6.08
N ASP A 35 -19.85 25.04 7.06
CA ASP A 35 -19.53 24.68 8.45
C ASP A 35 -19.02 23.23 8.45
N SER A 36 -17.80 23.02 7.97
CA SER A 36 -16.91 21.90 8.16
C SER A 36 -16.42 21.98 9.60
N SER A 37 -17.36 22.24 10.50
CA SER A 37 -17.19 22.11 11.91
C SER A 37 -16.67 20.69 12.11
N TRP A 38 -15.66 20.58 12.96
CA TRP A 38 -15.13 19.28 13.37
C TRP A 38 -16.26 18.29 13.72
N GLN A 39 -17.39 18.80 14.23
CA GLN A 39 -18.60 18.02 14.49
C GLN A 39 -19.15 17.27 13.26
N SER A 40 -19.27 17.92 12.10
CA SER A 40 -19.73 17.25 10.86
C SER A 40 -18.76 16.15 10.42
N TYR A 41 -17.45 16.41 10.50
CA TYR A 41 -16.43 15.39 10.23
C TYR A 41 -16.58 14.18 11.18
N TRP A 42 -16.77 14.42 12.48
CA TRP A 42 -16.93 13.36 13.48
C TRP A 42 -18.21 12.55 13.28
N GLN A 43 -19.31 13.21 12.95
CA GLN A 43 -20.61 12.56 12.72
C GLN A 43 -20.60 11.68 11.47
N ASN A 44 -19.84 12.08 10.45
CA ASN A 44 -19.75 11.36 9.18
C ASN A 44 -18.59 10.34 9.13
N HIS A 45 -17.78 10.24 10.18
CA HIS A 45 -16.68 9.27 10.22
C HIS A 45 -17.22 7.84 10.42
N PRO A 46 -16.78 6.83 9.64
CA PRO A 46 -17.30 5.46 9.73
C PRO A 46 -17.06 4.80 11.11
N ASN A 47 -16.11 5.34 11.87
CA ASN A 47 -15.81 4.94 13.24
C ASN A 47 -15.79 6.18 14.14
N PRO A 48 -16.87 6.55 14.84
CA PRO A 48 -16.88 7.76 15.67
C PRO A 48 -15.97 7.67 16.92
N TYR A 49 -15.51 6.46 17.28
CA TYR A 49 -14.75 6.21 18.50
C TYR A 49 -13.23 6.18 18.30
N TRP A 50 -12.71 6.42 17.10
CA TRP A 50 -11.26 6.34 16.87
C TRP A 50 -10.39 7.26 17.74
N PRO A 51 -10.84 8.45 18.18
CA PRO A 51 -10.05 9.27 19.11
C PRO A 51 -9.87 8.60 20.46
N ALA A 52 -10.90 7.89 20.93
CA ALA A 52 -10.83 7.15 22.18
C ALA A 52 -9.78 6.03 22.08
N ASN A 53 -9.65 5.38 20.92
CA ASN A 53 -8.60 4.38 20.70
C ASN A 53 -7.20 5.00 20.74
N LEU A 54 -7.00 6.20 20.18
CA LEU A 54 -5.73 6.93 20.29
C LEU A 54 -5.41 7.34 21.74
N LEU A 55 -6.41 7.78 22.50
CA LEU A 55 -6.26 8.03 23.93
C LEU A 55 -5.86 6.75 24.68
N GLY A 56 -6.46 5.60 24.31
CA GLY A 56 -6.08 4.28 24.81
C GLY A 56 -4.61 3.95 24.57
N LEU A 57 -4.07 4.24 23.38
CA LEU A 57 -2.63 4.10 23.10
C LEU A 57 -1.77 5.02 23.99
N GLY A 58 -2.22 6.24 24.26
CA GLY A 58 -1.57 7.17 25.18
C GLY A 58 -1.53 6.64 26.62
N VAL A 59 -2.66 6.15 27.13
CA VAL A 59 -2.75 5.52 28.46
C VAL A 59 -1.85 4.30 28.54
N ALA A 60 -1.88 3.44 27.52
CA ALA A 60 -1.02 2.26 27.43
C ALA A 60 0.47 2.63 27.44
N TYR A 61 0.87 3.70 26.74
CA TYR A 61 2.23 4.23 26.79
C TYR A 61 2.64 4.61 28.22
N PHE A 62 1.80 5.36 28.95
CA PHE A 62 2.11 5.78 30.33
C PHE A 62 2.22 4.59 31.29
N VAL A 63 1.32 3.61 31.17
CA VAL A 63 1.36 2.37 31.95
C VAL A 63 2.65 1.60 31.66
N HIS A 64 3.00 1.41 30.39
CA HIS A 64 4.22 0.72 29.97
C HIS A 64 5.48 1.48 30.45
N ALA A 65 5.50 2.81 30.35
CA ALA A 65 6.59 3.63 30.85
C ALA A 65 6.77 3.49 32.37
N ARG A 66 5.67 3.45 33.13
CA ARG A 66 5.70 3.25 34.59
C ARG A 66 6.18 1.85 34.96
N ILE A 67 5.73 0.82 34.25
CA ILE A 67 6.18 -0.57 34.45
C ILE A 67 7.70 -0.66 34.22
N ARG A 68 8.24 -0.07 33.14
CA ARG A 68 9.68 -0.11 32.86
C ARG A 68 10.56 0.58 33.90
N ARG A 69 10.03 1.58 34.60
CA ARG A 69 10.75 2.20 35.73
C ARG A 69 10.84 1.27 36.93
N ARG A 70 9.86 0.40 37.12
CA ARG A 70 9.81 -0.58 38.23
C ARG A 70 10.51 -1.89 37.90
N LEU A 71 10.44 -2.31 36.64
CA LEU A 71 11.00 -3.55 36.12
C LEU A 71 11.97 -3.20 34.97
N PRO A 72 13.23 -2.85 35.29
CA PRO A 72 14.24 -2.56 34.28
C PRO A 72 14.51 -3.81 33.44
N ARG A 73 14.82 -3.59 32.15
CA ARG A 73 15.07 -4.67 31.20
C ARG A 73 16.35 -5.43 31.57
N THR A 74 16.26 -6.75 31.56
CA THR A 74 17.40 -7.66 31.67
C THR A 74 18.00 -8.02 30.31
N PHE A 75 17.17 -8.05 29.26
CA PHE A 75 17.58 -8.41 27.89
C PHE A 75 17.89 -7.20 27.00
N PRO A 76 18.81 -7.37 26.02
CA PRO A 76 19.01 -6.41 24.95
C PRO A 76 17.71 -6.10 24.22
N THR A 77 17.55 -4.85 23.78
CA THR A 77 16.33 -4.42 23.10
C THR A 77 16.24 -5.00 21.69
N PHE A 78 15.15 -5.70 21.36
CA PHE A 78 14.90 -6.19 20.00
C PHE A 78 14.82 -5.05 18.97
N THR A 79 14.18 -3.95 19.34
CA THR A 79 14.05 -2.74 18.53
C THR A 79 14.92 -1.60 19.06
N THR A 80 15.35 -0.72 18.16
CA THR A 80 16.13 0.50 18.48
C THR A 80 15.24 1.70 18.77
N LEU A 81 13.95 1.54 18.53
CA LEU A 81 12.94 2.55 18.78
C LEU A 81 12.77 2.75 20.28
N ARG A 82 12.76 4.01 20.71
CA ARG A 82 12.34 4.36 22.07
C ARG A 82 10.88 4.02 22.23
N LEU A 83 10.46 3.83 23.48
CA LEU A 83 9.07 3.50 23.80
C LEU A 83 8.08 4.51 23.20
N GLY A 84 8.38 5.81 23.32
CA GLY A 84 7.51 6.86 22.76
C GLY A 84 7.44 6.83 21.23
N GLU A 85 8.50 6.40 20.55
CA GLU A 85 8.51 6.28 19.09
C GLU A 85 7.65 5.11 18.62
N LEU A 86 7.70 3.98 19.32
CA LEU A 86 6.88 2.82 19.03
C LEU A 86 5.38 3.19 19.12
N TYR A 87 4.97 3.78 20.24
CA TYR A 87 3.58 4.21 20.43
C TYR A 87 3.21 5.36 19.49
N GLY A 88 4.12 6.29 19.21
CA GLY A 88 3.93 7.36 18.24
C GLY A 88 3.65 6.83 16.84
N MET A 89 4.45 5.88 16.35
CA MET A 89 4.21 5.25 15.05
C MET A 89 2.90 4.46 15.02
N LEU A 90 2.57 3.72 16.08
CA LEU A 90 1.29 3.02 16.17
C LEU A 90 0.11 3.99 16.14
N ALA A 91 0.21 5.14 16.82
CA ALA A 91 -0.80 6.18 16.79
C ALA A 91 -0.96 6.79 15.39
N VAL A 92 0.16 7.11 14.71
CA VAL A 92 0.13 7.63 13.33
C VAL A 92 -0.45 6.59 12.37
N ALA A 93 -0.06 5.32 12.50
CA ALA A 93 -0.62 4.23 11.70
C ALA A 93 -2.11 4.06 11.91
N HIS A 94 -2.57 4.12 13.16
CA HIS A 94 -3.99 4.04 13.48
C HIS A 94 -4.74 5.23 12.88
N ALA A 95 -4.28 6.46 13.11
CA ALA A 95 -4.92 7.66 12.57
C ALA A 95 -5.05 7.62 11.04
N ALA A 96 -3.97 7.25 10.34
CA ALA A 96 -4.01 7.16 8.89
C ALA A 96 -4.88 6.01 8.38
N ALA A 97 -4.98 4.89 9.11
CA ALA A 97 -5.90 3.81 8.79
C ALA A 97 -7.37 4.25 8.92
N GLN A 98 -7.69 5.14 9.88
CA GLN A 98 -9.03 5.68 10.05
C GLN A 98 -9.37 6.68 8.94
N GLU A 99 -8.45 7.61 8.63
CA GLU A 99 -8.58 8.50 7.47
C GLU A 99 -8.78 7.72 6.16
N ARG A 100 -8.02 6.64 5.98
CA ARG A 100 -8.19 5.75 4.83
C ARG A 100 -9.61 5.18 4.75
N LEU A 101 -10.17 4.72 5.87
CA LEU A 101 -11.53 4.17 5.90
C LEU A 101 -12.56 5.24 5.52
N LEU A 102 -12.42 6.45 6.06
CA LEU A 102 -13.26 7.58 5.68
C LEU A 102 -13.22 7.84 4.18
N TYR A 103 -12.02 7.92 3.58
CA TYR A 103 -11.88 8.22 2.15
C TYR A 103 -12.40 7.08 1.28
N ARG A 104 -12.19 5.83 1.69
CA ARG A 104 -12.80 4.67 1.05
C ARG A 104 -14.32 4.80 1.04
N THR A 105 -14.93 5.09 2.19
CA THR A 105 -16.38 5.26 2.28
C THR A 105 -16.88 6.38 1.36
N GLN A 106 -16.17 7.52 1.32
CA GLN A 106 -16.53 8.64 0.44
C GLN A 106 -16.42 8.29 -1.04
N VAL A 107 -15.34 7.60 -1.46
CA VAL A 107 -15.17 7.14 -2.84
C VAL A 107 -16.26 6.15 -3.24
N LEU A 108 -16.68 5.28 -2.33
CA LEU A 108 -17.73 4.29 -2.60
C LEU A 108 -19.15 4.87 -2.57
N GLN A 109 -19.37 5.97 -1.86
CA GLN A 109 -20.67 6.66 -1.78
C GLN A 109 -20.90 7.63 -2.95
N ASP A 110 -19.83 8.16 -3.53
CA ASP A 110 -19.85 9.04 -4.70
C ASP A 110 -19.97 8.17 -5.98
N PRO A 111 -21.09 8.21 -6.73
CA PRO A 111 -21.30 7.35 -7.89
C PRO A 111 -20.21 7.48 -8.96
N ASP A 112 -19.70 8.69 -9.17
CA ASP A 112 -18.72 8.97 -10.22
C ASP A 112 -17.34 8.40 -9.84
N LEU A 113 -16.93 8.59 -8.57
CA LEU A 113 -15.69 7.99 -8.06
C LEU A 113 -15.80 6.46 -7.94
N HIS A 114 -16.99 5.96 -7.63
CA HIS A 114 -17.26 4.53 -7.58
C HIS A 114 -17.12 3.90 -8.98
N THR A 115 -17.58 4.58 -10.05
CA THR A 115 -17.33 4.14 -11.43
C THR A 115 -15.84 4.00 -11.73
N LEU A 116 -15.03 4.99 -11.35
CA LEU A 116 -13.57 4.93 -11.51
C LEU A 116 -12.98 3.72 -10.78
N GLU A 117 -13.35 3.49 -9.52
CA GLU A 117 -12.84 2.37 -8.73
C GLU A 117 -13.24 1.00 -9.32
N MET A 118 -14.48 0.87 -9.78
CA MET A 118 -14.98 -0.34 -10.43
C MET A 118 -14.21 -0.65 -11.73
N VAL A 119 -13.95 0.38 -12.54
CA VAL A 119 -13.16 0.24 -13.76
C VAL A 119 -11.71 -0.12 -13.44
N ALA A 120 -11.10 0.55 -12.46
CA ALA A 120 -9.73 0.27 -12.03
C ALA A 120 -9.56 -1.17 -11.53
N THR A 121 -10.49 -1.66 -10.71
CA THR A 121 -10.52 -3.05 -10.22
C THR A 121 -10.68 -4.04 -11.37
N ARG A 122 -11.51 -3.73 -12.37
CA ARG A 122 -11.66 -4.58 -13.55
C ARG A 122 -10.39 -4.61 -14.40
N GLN A 123 -9.73 -3.47 -14.55
CA GLN A 123 -8.47 -3.37 -15.29
C GLN A 123 -7.34 -4.16 -14.62
N ARG A 124 -7.32 -4.30 -13.30
CA ARG A 124 -6.38 -5.18 -12.57
C ARG A 124 -6.41 -6.64 -13.06
N GLN A 125 -7.61 -7.19 -13.26
CA GLN A 125 -7.76 -8.56 -13.75
C GLN A 125 -7.18 -8.70 -15.17
N ARG A 126 -7.56 -7.77 -16.05
CA ARG A 126 -7.05 -7.74 -17.44
C ARG A 126 -5.54 -7.52 -17.48
N TRP A 127 -5.01 -6.61 -16.67
CA TRP A 127 -3.57 -6.34 -16.58
C TRP A 127 -2.79 -7.60 -16.26
N THR A 128 -3.28 -8.38 -15.29
CA THR A 128 -2.64 -9.65 -14.89
C THR A 128 -2.47 -10.60 -16.08
N GLU A 129 -3.41 -10.60 -17.03
CA GLU A 129 -3.39 -11.43 -18.24
C GLU A 129 -2.45 -10.90 -19.31
N ILE A 130 -2.40 -9.57 -19.50
CA ILE A 130 -1.71 -8.95 -20.65
C ILE A 130 -0.32 -8.36 -20.33
N GLN A 131 0.02 -8.17 -19.06
CA GLN A 131 1.21 -7.42 -18.63
C GLN A 131 2.51 -7.90 -19.29
N ASN A 132 2.69 -9.22 -19.47
CA ASN A 132 3.90 -9.75 -20.08
C ASN A 132 4.04 -9.35 -21.56
N SER A 133 2.91 -9.35 -22.30
CA SER A 133 2.87 -8.93 -23.69
C SER A 133 3.00 -7.41 -23.83
N VAL A 134 2.44 -6.64 -22.88
CA VAL A 134 2.58 -5.17 -22.86
C VAL A 134 4.03 -4.77 -22.59
N ARG A 135 4.69 -5.39 -21.60
CA ARG A 135 6.10 -5.10 -21.25
C ARG A 135 7.10 -5.39 -22.38
N GLN A 136 6.73 -6.23 -23.35
CA GLN A 136 7.56 -6.53 -24.52
C GLN A 136 7.39 -5.50 -25.65
N GLN A 137 6.37 -4.65 -25.59
CA GLN A 137 6.10 -3.67 -26.63
C GLN A 137 6.92 -2.39 -26.42
N PRO A 138 7.68 -1.94 -27.43
CA PRO A 138 8.55 -0.77 -27.31
C PRO A 138 7.76 0.52 -27.06
N GLU A 139 6.50 0.58 -27.48
CA GLU A 139 5.63 1.73 -27.33
C GLU A 139 5.38 2.12 -25.86
N TYR A 140 5.26 1.15 -24.96
CA TYR A 140 4.96 1.40 -23.54
C TYR A 140 6.22 1.48 -22.67
N THR A 141 7.37 1.05 -23.18
CA THR A 141 8.65 1.10 -22.46
C THR A 141 9.41 2.40 -22.69
N GLN A 142 9.03 3.18 -23.70
CA GLN A 142 9.57 4.51 -23.92
C GLN A 142 8.94 5.52 -22.96
N ILE A 143 9.76 6.42 -22.42
CA ILE A 143 9.28 7.50 -21.53
C ILE A 143 8.40 8.43 -22.35
N LYS A 144 7.13 8.58 -21.96
CA LYS A 144 6.16 9.45 -22.64
C LYS A 144 6.41 10.93 -22.27
N PRO A 145 6.11 11.90 -23.16
CA PRO A 145 6.35 13.33 -22.90
C PRO A 145 5.69 13.85 -21.61
N PHE A 146 4.49 13.35 -21.29
CA PHE A 146 3.77 13.65 -20.05
C PHE A 146 4.59 13.24 -18.81
N ASP A 147 5.20 12.07 -18.90
CA ASP A 147 6.08 11.48 -17.89
C ASP A 147 7.42 12.23 -17.81
N ILE A 148 7.95 12.70 -18.95
CA ILE A 148 9.14 13.57 -19.00
C ILE A 148 8.87 14.89 -18.29
N GLU A 149 7.71 15.53 -18.48
CA GLU A 149 7.41 16.80 -17.81
C GLU A 149 7.32 16.65 -16.29
N MET A 150 6.81 15.50 -15.83
CA MET A 150 6.78 15.11 -14.42
C MET A 150 8.17 14.74 -13.87
N GLN A 151 8.99 14.01 -14.63
CA GLN A 151 10.30 13.47 -14.20
C GLN A 151 11.47 14.45 -14.36
N ARG A 152 11.41 15.38 -15.34
CA ARG A 152 12.55 16.22 -15.77
C ARG A 152 13.01 17.24 -14.72
N LYS A 153 12.27 17.43 -13.65
CA LYS A 153 12.76 18.13 -12.46
C LYS A 153 13.43 17.10 -11.54
N ALA A 154 14.74 16.93 -11.64
CA ALA A 154 15.49 16.10 -10.69
C ALA A 154 15.36 16.66 -9.26
N GLY A 155 15.25 15.78 -8.24
CA GLY A 155 15.15 16.18 -6.83
C GLY A 155 13.75 15.96 -6.22
N ILE A 156 13.17 17.00 -5.60
CA ILE A 156 11.91 16.91 -4.83
C ILE A 156 10.73 16.46 -5.69
N SER A 157 10.72 16.80 -6.98
CA SER A 157 9.70 16.40 -7.95
C SER A 157 9.73 14.92 -8.29
N PHE A 158 10.89 14.26 -8.28
CA PHE A 158 10.92 12.79 -8.34
C PHE A 158 10.24 12.18 -7.12
N TRP A 159 10.45 12.75 -5.93
CA TRP A 159 9.76 12.31 -4.71
C TRP A 159 8.26 12.64 -4.73
N ALA A 160 7.86 13.75 -5.35
CA ALA A 160 6.46 14.10 -5.55
C ALA A 160 5.78 13.16 -6.55
N TRP A 161 6.45 12.84 -7.65
CA TRP A 161 5.99 11.83 -8.60
C TRP A 161 5.89 10.47 -7.92
N LEU A 162 6.96 10.05 -7.23
CA LEU A 162 7.00 8.79 -6.51
C LEU A 162 5.84 8.75 -5.51
N ARG A 163 5.57 9.81 -4.75
CA ARG A 163 4.45 9.85 -3.79
C ARG A 163 3.09 9.42 -4.38
N ASP A 164 2.83 9.79 -5.63
CA ASP A 164 1.54 9.56 -6.29
C ASP A 164 1.56 8.33 -7.23
N HIS A 165 2.74 7.93 -7.72
CA HIS A 165 2.97 6.84 -8.68
C HIS A 165 3.71 5.64 -8.09
N ILE A 166 3.87 5.55 -6.77
CA ILE A 166 4.71 4.52 -6.13
C ILE A 166 4.18 3.10 -6.33
N TRP A 167 2.98 2.90 -6.90
CA TRP A 167 2.36 1.57 -7.03
C TRP A 167 2.45 1.00 -8.44
N SER A 168 2.37 1.84 -9.48
CA SER A 168 2.53 1.43 -10.88
C SER A 168 3.97 1.60 -11.34
N ASP A 169 4.52 0.61 -12.02
CA ASP A 169 5.73 0.85 -12.80
C ASP A 169 5.43 1.71 -14.04
N PRO A 170 6.45 2.38 -14.63
CA PRO A 170 6.23 3.28 -15.77
C PRO A 170 5.54 2.63 -16.97
N VAL A 171 5.73 1.32 -17.19
CA VAL A 171 5.09 0.60 -18.30
C VAL A 171 3.59 0.49 -18.07
N THR A 172 3.17 0.14 -16.86
CA THR A 172 1.74 0.06 -16.48
C THR A 172 1.08 1.43 -16.64
N TYR A 173 1.74 2.50 -16.18
CA TYR A 173 1.24 3.86 -16.37
C TYR A 173 1.11 4.23 -17.85
N ASN A 174 2.17 4.04 -18.64
CA ASN A 174 2.19 4.34 -20.07
C ASN A 174 1.13 3.56 -20.84
N PHE A 175 0.86 2.31 -20.46
CA PHE A 175 -0.20 1.51 -21.05
C PHE A 175 -1.57 2.18 -20.87
N TYR A 176 -1.94 2.57 -19.65
CA TYR A 176 -3.23 3.23 -19.40
C TYR A 176 -3.28 4.66 -19.94
N TYR A 177 -2.15 5.35 -20.00
CA TYR A 177 -2.04 6.63 -20.69
C TYR A 177 -2.37 6.48 -22.18
N CYS A 178 -1.76 5.51 -22.88
CA CYS A 178 -2.10 5.22 -24.27
C CYS A 178 -3.55 4.76 -24.45
N GLU A 179 -4.05 3.90 -23.56
CA GLU A 179 -5.40 3.34 -23.68
C GLU A 179 -6.51 4.39 -23.44
N LEU A 180 -6.27 5.34 -22.53
CA LEU A 180 -7.28 6.32 -22.12
C LEU A 180 -6.99 7.71 -22.68
N TYR A 181 -5.86 8.31 -22.30
CA TYR A 181 -5.57 9.70 -22.65
C TYR A 181 -5.42 9.89 -24.16
N GLU A 182 -4.57 9.12 -24.82
CA GLU A 182 -4.31 9.30 -26.26
C GLU A 182 -5.56 9.01 -27.13
N GLN A 183 -6.49 8.17 -26.66
CA GLN A 183 -7.72 7.82 -27.39
C GLN A 183 -8.88 8.79 -27.14
N PHE A 184 -8.99 9.34 -25.93
CA PHE A 184 -10.18 10.06 -25.49
C PHE A 184 -9.96 11.54 -25.18
N ALA A 185 -8.72 12.04 -25.09
CA ALA A 185 -8.45 13.44 -24.74
C ALA A 185 -9.09 14.44 -25.72
N ASP A 186 -9.03 14.16 -27.03
CA ASP A 186 -9.64 15.03 -28.05
C ASP A 186 -11.17 15.06 -27.97
N LYS A 187 -11.78 13.96 -27.52
CA LYS A 187 -13.23 13.84 -27.35
C LYS A 187 -13.74 14.44 -26.03
N TYR A 188 -12.88 14.45 -25.01
CA TYR A 188 -13.15 14.99 -23.68
C TYR A 188 -12.18 16.12 -23.32
N PRO A 189 -12.17 17.23 -24.10
CA PRO A 189 -11.22 18.33 -23.91
C PRO A 189 -11.48 19.12 -22.61
N ASP A 190 -12.62 18.91 -21.97
CA ASP A 190 -13.03 19.53 -20.72
C ASP A 190 -12.47 18.83 -19.47
N ILE A 191 -11.90 17.63 -19.63
CA ILE A 191 -11.15 16.96 -18.55
C ILE A 191 -9.77 17.62 -18.46
N SER A 192 -9.47 18.22 -17.31
CA SER A 192 -8.18 18.88 -17.09
C SER A 192 -7.01 17.89 -17.16
N ALA A 193 -5.82 18.34 -17.53
CA ALA A 193 -4.62 17.50 -17.54
C ALA A 193 -4.33 16.84 -16.18
N LYS A 194 -4.68 17.52 -15.08
CA LYS A 194 -4.57 16.99 -13.72
C LYS A 194 -5.58 15.87 -13.45
N ASP A 195 -6.81 16.01 -13.93
CA ASP A 195 -7.84 14.98 -13.78
C ASP A 195 -7.50 13.73 -14.60
N TRP A 196 -6.94 13.92 -15.80
CA TRP A 196 -6.37 12.86 -16.60
C TRP A 196 -5.25 12.10 -15.87
N ASP A 197 -4.27 12.82 -15.31
CA ASP A 197 -3.23 12.19 -14.49
C ASP A 197 -3.85 11.41 -13.33
N THR A 198 -4.74 12.04 -12.57
CA THR A 198 -5.40 11.41 -11.42
C THR A 198 -6.10 10.11 -11.82
N CYS A 199 -6.84 10.12 -12.93
CA CYS A 199 -7.54 8.96 -13.47
C CYS A 199 -6.57 7.85 -13.91
N VAL A 200 -5.58 8.18 -14.75
CA VAL A 200 -4.61 7.22 -15.30
C VAL A 200 -3.77 6.61 -14.18
N THR A 201 -3.22 7.44 -13.28
CA THR A 201 -2.44 7.00 -12.13
C THR A 201 -3.27 6.09 -11.22
N HIS A 202 -4.53 6.43 -10.93
CA HIS A 202 -5.38 5.57 -10.09
C HIS A 202 -5.61 4.19 -10.72
N ILE A 203 -5.93 4.13 -12.01
CA ILE A 203 -6.15 2.87 -12.73
C ILE A 203 -4.85 2.07 -12.80
N ALA A 204 -3.73 2.70 -13.16
CA ALA A 204 -2.43 2.04 -13.26
C ALA A 204 -1.98 1.46 -11.92
N ASN A 205 -2.10 2.24 -10.86
CA ASN A 205 -1.75 1.81 -9.51
C ASN A 205 -2.64 0.66 -9.03
N THR A 206 -3.95 0.74 -9.31
CA THR A 206 -4.90 -0.33 -8.97
C THR A 206 -4.61 -1.59 -9.77
N ALA A 207 -4.19 -1.45 -11.03
CA ALA A 207 -3.90 -2.57 -11.90
C ALA A 207 -2.64 -3.34 -11.50
N GLU A 208 -1.58 -2.65 -11.08
CA GLU A 208 -0.33 -3.27 -10.60
C GLU A 208 -0.48 -3.87 -9.20
N SER A 209 -1.41 -3.34 -8.41
CA SER A 209 -1.69 -3.84 -7.06
C SER A 209 -2.36 -5.21 -7.13
N SER A 210 -1.72 -6.25 -6.57
CA SER A 210 -2.32 -7.59 -6.52
C SER A 210 -3.53 -7.68 -5.58
N ASP A 211 -3.63 -6.77 -4.61
CA ASP A 211 -4.72 -6.62 -3.63
C ASP A 211 -4.67 -5.21 -3.02
N ASP A 212 -5.79 -4.70 -2.50
CA ASP A 212 -5.90 -3.39 -1.80
C ASP A 212 -4.97 -3.26 -0.57
N VAL A 213 -4.27 -4.33 -0.20
CA VAL A 213 -3.37 -4.46 0.95
C VAL A 213 -1.91 -4.71 0.52
N PHE A 214 -1.61 -4.90 -0.76
CA PHE A 214 -0.28 -5.36 -1.18
C PHE A 214 0.76 -4.23 -1.21
N ILE A 215 1.67 -4.22 -0.24
CA ILE A 215 2.66 -3.15 -0.03
C ILE A 215 4.05 -3.67 -0.44
N SER A 216 4.29 -3.80 -1.74
CA SER A 216 5.52 -4.39 -2.32
C SER A 216 6.82 -3.78 -1.74
N TYR A 217 6.89 -2.45 -1.67
CA TYR A 217 8.03 -1.73 -1.14
C TYR A 217 8.21 -1.92 0.37
N ALA A 218 7.12 -1.89 1.16
CA ALA A 218 7.24 -2.11 2.60
C ALA A 218 7.67 -3.54 2.92
N VAL A 219 7.29 -4.55 2.12
CA VAL A 219 7.79 -5.92 2.30
C VAL A 219 9.31 -5.96 2.12
N GLY A 220 9.85 -5.31 1.09
CA GLY A 220 11.30 -5.18 0.89
C GLY A 220 12.00 -4.50 2.07
N ILE A 221 11.47 -3.38 2.54
CA ILE A 221 12.01 -2.65 3.71
C ILE A 221 11.89 -3.47 5.00
N ALA A 222 10.78 -4.20 5.19
CA ALA A 222 10.58 -5.10 6.32
C ALA A 222 11.61 -6.23 6.32
N GLY A 223 11.94 -6.77 5.15
CA GLY A 223 13.01 -7.75 4.98
C GLY A 223 14.36 -7.20 5.44
N LEU A 224 14.73 -6.00 4.99
CA LEU A 224 15.97 -5.33 5.42
C LEU A 224 15.98 -5.05 6.92
N LEU A 225 14.86 -4.56 7.47
CA LEU A 225 14.71 -4.30 8.90
C LEU A 225 14.89 -5.59 9.70
N THR A 226 14.23 -6.67 9.29
CA THR A 226 14.28 -7.97 9.96
C THR A 226 15.70 -8.55 9.94
N ASN A 227 16.35 -8.52 8.77
CA ASN A 227 17.72 -9.00 8.62
C ASN A 227 18.74 -8.19 9.43
N SER A 228 18.46 -6.92 9.72
CA SER A 228 19.35 -6.08 10.54
C SER A 228 19.29 -6.38 12.05
N ILE A 229 18.22 -7.04 12.54
CA ILE A 229 18.01 -7.34 13.97
C ILE A 229 19.14 -8.18 14.57
N PRO A 230 19.52 -9.35 14.02
CA PRO A 230 20.57 -10.18 14.62
C PRO A 230 21.91 -9.43 14.71
N PHE A 231 22.28 -8.65 13.68
CA PHE A 231 23.51 -7.85 13.70
C PHE A 231 23.48 -6.78 14.78
N ALA A 232 22.35 -6.07 14.92
CA ALA A 232 22.19 -5.04 15.94
C ALA A 232 22.17 -5.62 17.36
N MET A 233 21.58 -6.80 17.54
CA MET A 233 21.62 -7.54 18.81
C MET A 233 23.06 -7.96 19.14
N LEU A 234 23.79 -8.54 18.18
CA LEU A 234 25.19 -8.94 18.36
C LEU A 234 26.08 -7.75 18.70
N ALA A 235 25.94 -6.63 17.99
CA ALA A 235 26.71 -5.40 18.24
C ALA A 235 26.47 -4.85 19.66
N ARG A 236 25.21 -4.82 20.10
CA ARG A 236 24.82 -4.40 21.46
C ARG A 236 25.37 -5.34 22.53
N TRP A 237 25.28 -6.65 22.29
CA TRP A 237 25.76 -7.66 23.22
C TRP A 237 27.28 -7.61 23.39
N LYS A 238 28.02 -7.52 22.27
CA LYS A 238 29.49 -7.37 22.27
C LYS A 238 29.96 -5.94 22.60
N ARG A 239 29.05 -5.00 22.84
CA ARG A 239 29.32 -3.59 23.16
C ARG A 239 30.26 -2.93 22.14
N ILE A 240 30.10 -3.22 20.85
CA ILE A 240 30.94 -2.65 19.78
C ILE A 240 30.55 -1.18 19.58
N PRO A 241 31.41 -0.20 19.95
CA PRO A 241 31.01 1.19 20.11
C PRO A 241 30.67 1.89 18.80
N VAL A 242 31.30 1.51 17.68
CA VAL A 242 31.04 2.10 16.35
C VAL A 242 29.82 1.45 15.69
N LEU A 243 29.70 0.13 15.78
CA LEU A 243 28.66 -0.62 15.07
C LEU A 243 27.28 -0.45 15.72
N THR A 244 27.22 -0.30 17.04
CA THR A 244 25.96 -0.12 17.78
C THR A 244 25.17 1.12 17.32
N PRO A 245 25.72 2.36 17.35
CA PRO A 245 24.98 3.54 16.90
C PRO A 245 24.65 3.50 15.41
N LEU A 246 25.53 2.94 14.57
CA LEU A 246 25.31 2.79 13.13
C LEU A 246 24.11 1.88 12.85
N LEU A 247 24.11 0.66 13.40
CA LEU A 247 23.00 -0.28 13.24
C LEU A 247 21.72 0.26 13.88
N ASN A 248 21.82 0.97 15.01
CA ASN A 248 20.66 1.62 15.61
C ASN A 248 20.01 2.65 14.69
N GLY A 249 20.83 3.47 14.03
CA GLY A 249 20.41 4.44 13.03
C GLY A 249 19.74 3.78 11.83
N ILE A 250 20.37 2.74 11.27
CA ILE A 250 19.81 1.96 10.15
C ILE A 250 18.45 1.36 10.52
N GLN A 251 18.35 0.68 11.66
CA GLN A 251 17.10 0.05 12.10
C GLN A 251 15.97 1.07 12.29
N ARG A 252 16.29 2.25 12.82
CA ARG A 252 15.31 3.32 13.03
C ARG A 252 14.86 3.94 11.71
N ALA A 253 15.79 4.20 10.80
CA ALA A 253 15.49 4.68 9.45
C ALA A 253 14.62 3.69 8.67
N LEU A 254 14.97 2.39 8.70
CA LEU A 254 14.19 1.32 8.09
C LEU A 254 12.80 1.18 8.73
N SER A 255 12.69 1.35 10.06
CA SER A 255 11.39 1.33 10.75
C SER A 255 10.48 2.47 10.30
N TYR A 256 11.01 3.69 10.19
CA TYR A 256 10.24 4.84 9.70
C TYR A 256 9.89 4.72 8.22
N ALA A 257 10.82 4.23 7.39
CA ALA A 257 10.56 3.97 5.99
C ALA A 257 9.44 2.93 5.86
N PHE A 258 9.57 1.77 6.53
CA PHE A 258 8.55 0.72 6.56
C PHE A 258 7.19 1.29 6.94
N MET A 259 7.12 2.02 8.05
CA MET A 259 5.86 2.61 8.52
C MET A 259 5.29 3.63 7.52
N GLY A 260 6.17 4.46 6.94
CA GLY A 260 5.80 5.42 5.90
C GLY A 260 5.16 4.74 4.70
N PHE A 261 5.80 3.72 4.12
CA PHE A 261 5.25 2.96 3.00
C PHE A 261 3.96 2.22 3.38
N MET A 262 3.93 1.58 4.55
CA MET A 262 2.76 0.85 5.04
C MET A 262 1.52 1.73 5.16
N ILE A 263 1.70 2.98 5.59
CA ILE A 263 0.62 3.92 5.81
C ILE A 263 0.26 4.67 4.53
N MET A 264 1.26 5.21 3.84
CA MET A 264 1.06 6.11 2.71
C MET A 264 0.35 5.42 1.56
N GLN A 265 0.69 4.16 1.28
CA GLN A 265 0.14 3.45 0.12
C GLN A 265 -1.38 3.31 0.21
N PRO A 266 -1.95 2.66 1.24
CA PRO A 266 -3.39 2.50 1.31
C PRO A 266 -4.12 3.84 1.50
N TYR A 267 -3.54 4.79 2.25
CA TYR A 267 -4.14 6.12 2.41
C TYR A 267 -4.25 6.85 1.07
N ARG A 268 -3.17 6.87 0.28
CA ARG A 268 -3.12 7.62 -0.98
C ARG A 268 -4.01 7.00 -2.05
N HIS A 269 -4.10 5.68 -2.13
CA HIS A 269 -5.01 4.99 -3.06
C HIS A 269 -6.45 5.50 -2.93
N TRP A 270 -6.95 5.73 -1.71
CA TRP A 270 -8.29 6.27 -1.49
C TRP A 270 -8.36 7.81 -1.48
N ALA A 271 -7.25 8.48 -1.16
CA ALA A 271 -7.21 9.95 -1.14
C ALA A 271 -7.12 10.56 -2.55
N TYR A 272 -6.43 9.90 -3.48
CA TYR A 272 -6.04 10.48 -4.77
C TYR A 272 -7.23 10.72 -5.72
N PRO A 273 -8.17 9.76 -5.94
CA PRO A 273 -9.35 9.99 -6.76
C PRO A 273 -10.19 11.20 -6.35
N ARG A 274 -10.16 11.55 -5.06
CA ARG A 274 -10.91 12.68 -4.51
C ARG A 274 -10.36 14.04 -4.96
N THR A 275 -9.19 14.08 -5.59
CA THR A 275 -8.63 15.31 -6.15
C THR A 275 -9.12 15.65 -7.55
N LEU A 276 -9.95 14.76 -8.14
CA LEU A 276 -10.64 15.01 -9.40
C LEU A 276 -11.58 16.21 -9.29
N GLN A 277 -11.42 17.17 -10.20
CA GLN A 277 -12.29 18.35 -10.27
C GLN A 277 -13.58 18.01 -11.03
N ASN A 278 -13.48 17.37 -12.20
CA ASN A 278 -14.62 17.01 -13.02
C ASN A 278 -14.89 15.49 -12.99
N LYS A 279 -15.35 14.99 -11.83
CA LYS A 279 -15.57 13.55 -11.58
C LYS A 279 -16.60 12.94 -12.54
N GLN A 280 -17.71 13.64 -12.76
CA GLN A 280 -18.79 13.19 -13.64
C GLN A 280 -18.26 12.97 -15.06
N ARG A 281 -17.47 13.91 -15.59
CA ARG A 281 -16.93 13.78 -16.95
C ARG A 281 -15.95 12.62 -17.08
N VAL A 282 -15.12 12.41 -16.06
CA VAL A 282 -14.24 11.23 -16.00
C VAL A 282 -15.08 9.95 -15.99
N ALA A 283 -16.15 9.89 -15.19
CA ALA A 283 -17.03 8.72 -15.14
C ALA A 283 -17.75 8.48 -16.48
N GLU A 284 -18.23 9.51 -17.16
CA GLU A 284 -18.81 9.41 -18.51
C GLU A 284 -17.80 8.85 -19.53
N MET A 285 -16.58 9.38 -19.53
CA MET A 285 -15.50 8.89 -20.39
C MET A 285 -15.17 7.41 -20.11
N LEU A 286 -15.07 7.01 -18.85
CA LEU A 286 -14.78 5.62 -18.47
C LEU A 286 -15.93 4.68 -18.85
N ASN A 287 -17.18 5.13 -18.65
CA ASN A 287 -18.34 4.36 -19.08
C ASN A 287 -18.32 4.15 -20.59
N GLU A 288 -17.96 5.17 -21.38
CA GLU A 288 -17.83 5.02 -22.83
C GLU A 288 -16.67 4.10 -23.22
N ALA A 289 -15.47 4.34 -22.68
CA ALA A 289 -14.25 3.59 -22.98
C ALA A 289 -14.39 2.09 -22.69
N TYR A 290 -15.26 1.75 -21.73
CA TYR A 290 -15.49 0.37 -21.30
C TYR A 290 -16.92 -0.15 -21.54
N ALA A 291 -17.79 0.62 -22.22
CA ALA A 291 -19.18 0.25 -22.51
C ALA A 291 -19.28 -1.09 -23.25
N ASP A 292 -18.58 -1.21 -24.38
CA ASP A 292 -18.60 -2.41 -25.23
C ASP A 292 -18.07 -3.67 -24.54
N LYS A 293 -17.25 -3.49 -23.50
CA LYS A 293 -16.68 -4.62 -22.74
C LYS A 293 -17.60 -5.05 -21.61
N THR A 294 -18.50 -4.20 -21.11
CA THR A 294 -19.42 -4.54 -20.00
C THR A 294 -20.57 -5.45 -20.42
N ALA A 295 -21.13 -5.25 -21.62
CA ALA A 295 -22.26 -6.04 -22.11
C ALA A 295 -21.96 -7.56 -22.19
N THR A 296 -20.74 -7.94 -22.52
CA THR A 296 -20.34 -9.35 -22.67
C THR A 296 -19.99 -10.04 -21.34
N ASN A 297 -19.75 -9.28 -20.27
CA ASN A 297 -19.27 -9.81 -18.98
C ASN A 297 -20.19 -9.52 -17.78
N ALA A 298 -21.23 -8.68 -17.94
CA ALA A 298 -22.12 -8.27 -16.86
C ALA A 298 -22.86 -9.46 -16.20
N GLU A 299 -23.20 -10.50 -16.97
CA GLU A 299 -23.83 -11.72 -16.43
C GLU A 299 -22.89 -12.56 -15.56
N GLY A 300 -21.56 -12.42 -15.71
CA GLY A 300 -20.56 -13.12 -14.88
C GLY A 300 -20.09 -12.33 -13.65
N MET A 301 -20.20 -11.00 -13.68
CA MET A 301 -19.62 -10.13 -12.65
C MET A 301 -20.52 -9.86 -11.43
N LEU A 302 -21.85 -9.77 -11.61
CA LEU A 302 -22.76 -9.58 -10.47
C LEU A 302 -22.73 -10.76 -9.49
N ALA A 303 -22.24 -11.92 -9.92
CA ALA A 303 -22.06 -13.11 -9.08
C ALA A 303 -20.68 -13.23 -8.41
N SER A 304 -19.69 -12.40 -8.80
CA SER A 304 -18.28 -12.61 -8.41
C SER A 304 -17.58 -11.40 -7.81
N VAL A 305 -18.20 -10.22 -7.75
CA VAL A 305 -17.73 -9.15 -6.86
C VAL A 305 -18.13 -9.57 -5.45
N PRO A 306 -17.22 -10.03 -4.58
CA PRO A 306 -17.57 -10.18 -3.18
C PRO A 306 -18.02 -8.80 -2.73
N LEU A 307 -19.30 -8.66 -2.38
CA LEU A 307 -19.76 -7.55 -1.57
C LEU A 307 -18.78 -7.49 -0.41
N TYR A 308 -17.91 -6.48 -0.44
CA TYR A 308 -16.88 -6.26 0.54
C TYR A 308 -17.60 -5.72 1.78
N THR A 309 -18.40 -6.59 2.42
CA THR A 309 -19.06 -6.31 3.66
C THR A 309 -17.99 -6.05 4.72
N SER A 310 -18.34 -5.26 5.71
CA SER A 310 -17.53 -4.77 6.84
C SER A 310 -16.59 -5.79 7.51
N ASP A 311 -16.80 -7.09 7.30
CA ASP A 311 -16.15 -8.20 8.01
C ASP A 311 -14.65 -8.31 7.69
N VAL A 312 -14.19 -7.96 6.49
CA VAL A 312 -12.75 -8.04 6.12
C VAL A 312 -11.95 -6.89 6.72
N THR A 313 -12.57 -5.71 6.86
CA THR A 313 -11.97 -4.56 7.55
C THR A 313 -11.86 -4.80 9.05
N ASP A 314 -12.87 -5.42 9.66
CA ASP A 314 -12.79 -5.88 11.05
C ASP A 314 -11.76 -6.99 11.20
N ALA A 315 -11.64 -7.93 10.26
CA ALA A 315 -10.61 -8.97 10.33
C ALA A 315 -9.19 -8.40 10.20
N THR A 316 -8.97 -7.36 9.40
CA THR A 316 -7.64 -6.76 9.21
C THR A 316 -7.26 -5.83 10.38
N LEU A 317 -8.23 -5.04 10.88
CA LEU A 317 -8.05 -4.21 12.07
C LEU A 317 -7.93 -5.08 13.33
N ASN A 318 -8.77 -6.11 13.48
CA ASN A 318 -8.65 -7.11 14.55
C ASN A 318 -7.41 -7.95 14.38
N MET A 319 -6.96 -8.35 13.18
CA MET A 319 -5.64 -9.00 13.03
C MET A 319 -4.51 -8.08 13.45
N THR A 320 -4.60 -6.77 13.15
CA THR A 320 -3.57 -5.81 13.56
C THR A 320 -3.61 -5.60 15.07
N LEU A 321 -4.79 -5.53 15.69
CA LEU A 321 -4.96 -5.45 17.14
C LEU A 321 -4.57 -6.76 17.85
N HIS A 322 -5.00 -7.93 17.36
CA HIS A 322 -4.64 -9.24 17.90
C HIS A 322 -3.16 -9.56 17.72
N ARG A 323 -2.53 -9.08 16.64
CA ARG A 323 -1.08 -9.18 16.46
C ARG A 323 -0.34 -8.18 17.34
N SER A 324 -0.93 -7.02 17.63
CA SER A 324 -0.40 -6.07 18.62
C SER A 324 -0.47 -6.64 20.04
N THR A 325 -1.57 -7.30 20.41
CA THR A 325 -1.66 -8.06 21.66
C THR A 325 -0.70 -9.24 21.63
N PHE A 326 -0.56 -9.98 20.53
CA PHE A 326 0.43 -11.06 20.42
C PHE A 326 1.87 -10.57 20.62
N VAL A 327 2.25 -9.40 20.08
CA VAL A 327 3.57 -8.80 20.33
C VAL A 327 3.72 -8.36 21.80
N LEU A 328 2.64 -7.85 22.42
CA LEU A 328 2.61 -7.50 23.84
C LEU A 328 2.65 -8.73 24.74
N ASP A 329 2.01 -9.83 24.36
CA ASP A 329 1.97 -11.13 25.04
C ASP A 329 3.32 -11.83 24.89
N LEU A 330 3.94 -11.81 23.71
CA LEU A 330 5.31 -12.31 23.49
C LEU A 330 6.33 -11.52 24.34
N CYS A 331 6.11 -10.22 24.52
CA CYS A 331 6.90 -9.36 25.41
C CYS A 331 6.59 -9.59 26.89
N ALA A 332 5.36 -9.98 27.24
CA ALA A 332 4.95 -10.31 28.61
C ALA A 332 5.47 -11.69 29.03
N ASP A 333 5.49 -12.66 28.11
CA ASP A 333 6.01 -14.01 28.31
C ASP A 333 7.54 -14.01 28.41
N THR A 334 8.24 -13.19 27.61
CA THR A 334 9.68 -12.99 27.81
C THR A 334 10.02 -12.23 29.11
N ALA A 335 9.10 -11.45 29.66
CA ALA A 335 9.27 -10.79 30.95
C ALA A 335 8.93 -11.72 32.14
N SER A 336 8.15 -12.79 31.93
CA SER A 336 7.77 -13.77 32.95
C SER A 336 8.72 -14.98 33.03
N MET A 337 9.55 -15.21 32.01
CA MET A 337 10.64 -16.19 32.05
C MET A 337 11.66 -15.82 33.15
N ARG A 338 11.49 -16.42 34.34
CA ARG A 338 12.56 -16.47 35.34
C ARG A 338 13.71 -17.30 34.76
N PRO A 339 14.97 -16.85 34.91
CA PRO A 339 16.12 -17.63 34.49
C PRO A 339 16.29 -18.79 35.47
N GLN A 340 15.62 -19.92 35.22
CA GLN A 340 15.83 -21.13 36.03
C GLN A 340 16.81 -22.11 35.39
N HIS A 341 17.19 -21.96 34.12
CA HIS A 341 18.32 -22.67 33.54
C HIS A 341 19.05 -21.79 32.52
N SER A 342 20.37 -21.93 32.46
CA SER A 342 21.27 -21.24 31.53
C SER A 342 20.96 -21.65 30.10
N MET A 343 20.01 -20.98 29.47
CA MET A 343 19.78 -21.11 28.04
C MET A 343 21.00 -20.54 27.32
N GLU A 344 21.68 -21.37 26.53
CA GLU A 344 22.89 -20.94 25.84
C GLU A 344 22.53 -19.94 24.74
N MET A 345 23.47 -19.06 24.41
CA MET A 345 23.20 -17.96 23.48
C MET A 345 22.83 -18.46 22.07
N GLU A 346 23.37 -19.62 21.68
CA GLU A 346 23.04 -20.30 20.44
C GLU A 346 21.55 -20.64 20.40
N ASP A 347 20.96 -21.10 21.52
CA ASP A 347 19.53 -21.42 21.61
C ASP A 347 18.66 -20.18 21.50
N VAL A 348 19.07 -19.03 22.06
CA VAL A 348 18.30 -17.77 21.99
C VAL A 348 18.34 -17.18 20.59
N VAL A 349 19.50 -17.20 19.93
CA VAL A 349 19.66 -16.74 18.54
C VAL A 349 18.91 -17.67 17.60
N LEU A 350 19.02 -18.99 17.81
CA LEU A 350 18.30 -19.99 17.01
C LEU A 350 16.79 -19.89 17.24
N TYR A 351 16.32 -19.62 18.46
CA TYR A 351 14.91 -19.39 18.76
C TYR A 351 14.38 -18.12 18.10
N CYS A 352 15.11 -17.01 18.20
CA CYS A 352 14.71 -15.76 17.55
C CYS A 352 14.73 -15.90 16.02
N TYR A 353 15.76 -16.54 15.46
CA TYR A 353 15.83 -16.85 14.03
C TYR A 353 14.69 -17.77 13.61
N SER A 354 14.40 -18.82 14.38
CA SER A 354 13.30 -19.76 14.11
C SER A 354 11.92 -19.09 14.21
N ALA A 355 11.69 -18.23 15.19
CA ALA A 355 10.44 -17.47 15.31
C ALA A 355 10.27 -16.49 14.15
N THR A 356 11.36 -15.83 13.73
CA THR A 356 11.36 -14.91 12.58
C THR A 356 11.14 -15.67 11.27
N CYS A 357 11.81 -16.82 11.09
CA CYS A 357 11.60 -17.73 9.98
C CYS A 357 10.19 -18.32 9.99
N LEU A 358 9.60 -18.61 11.14
CA LEU A 358 8.24 -19.13 11.27
C LEU A 358 7.21 -18.06 10.90
N VAL A 359 7.41 -16.81 11.30
CA VAL A 359 6.57 -15.68 10.86
C VAL A 359 6.69 -15.49 9.34
N ALA A 360 7.91 -15.52 8.80
CA ALA A 360 8.15 -15.44 7.36
C ALA A 360 7.54 -16.64 6.60
N GLN A 361 7.68 -17.87 7.11
CA GLN A 361 7.10 -19.08 6.54
C GLN A 361 5.58 -19.07 6.61
N ASN A 362 4.98 -18.57 7.70
CA ASN A 362 3.53 -18.42 7.79
C ASN A 362 3.02 -17.35 6.83
N LEU A 363 3.74 -16.24 6.65
CA LEU A 363 3.43 -15.28 5.59
C LEU A 363 3.49 -15.93 4.20
N ILE A 364 4.56 -16.68 3.91
CA ILE A 364 4.76 -17.39 2.65
C ILE A 364 3.67 -18.46 2.43
N LYS A 365 3.32 -19.22 3.47
CA LYS A 365 2.32 -20.29 3.42
C LYS A 365 0.90 -19.74 3.24
N GLU A 366 0.57 -18.60 3.84
CA GLU A 366 -0.71 -17.93 3.58
C GLU A 366 -0.76 -17.35 2.15
N THR A 367 0.33 -16.77 1.65
CA THR A 367 0.41 -16.38 0.22
C THR A 367 0.32 -17.58 -0.72
N SER A 368 0.85 -18.75 -0.33
CA SER A 368 0.77 -19.98 -1.14
C SER A 368 -0.63 -20.59 -1.12
N LYS A 369 -1.35 -20.55 0.01
CA LYS A 369 -2.75 -20.99 0.09
C LYS A 369 -3.66 -20.13 -0.78
N MET A 370 -3.43 -18.82 -0.83
CA MET A 370 -4.16 -17.91 -1.72
C MET A 370 -3.91 -18.22 -3.20
N THR A 371 -2.67 -18.53 -3.59
CA THR A 371 -2.37 -18.94 -4.97
C THR A 371 -2.99 -20.29 -5.33
N THR A 372 -3.02 -21.25 -4.40
CA THR A 372 -3.69 -22.56 -4.59
C THR A 372 -5.21 -22.41 -4.67
N TRP A 373 -5.81 -21.51 -3.88
CA TRP A 373 -7.23 -21.19 -3.94
C TRP A 373 -7.62 -20.52 -5.26
N GLN A 374 -6.80 -19.59 -5.76
CA GLN A 374 -6.94 -19.00 -7.09
C GLN A 374 -6.78 -20.01 -8.23
N ALA A 375 -5.92 -21.03 -8.08
CA ALA A 375 -5.76 -22.11 -9.05
C ALA A 375 -6.96 -23.08 -9.06
N ALA A 376 -7.63 -23.26 -7.92
CA ALA A 376 -8.82 -24.11 -7.78
C ALA A 376 -10.09 -23.49 -8.39
N LEU A 377 -10.12 -22.16 -8.56
CA LEU A 377 -11.24 -21.43 -9.14
C LEU A 377 -11.19 -21.29 -10.67
N ARG A 378 -10.14 -21.79 -11.34
CA ARG A 378 -10.04 -21.74 -12.81
C ARG A 378 -10.79 -22.89 -13.49
N PRO A 379 -11.55 -22.64 -14.58
CA PRO A 379 -12.24 -23.68 -15.33
C PRO A 379 -11.27 -24.73 -15.88
N PRO A 380 -11.65 -26.03 -15.89
CA PRO A 380 -10.74 -27.13 -16.19
C PRO A 380 -10.09 -27.09 -17.59
N HIS A 381 -10.65 -26.32 -18.52
CA HIS A 381 -10.19 -26.24 -19.91
C HIS A 381 -9.04 -25.22 -20.16
N THR A 382 -8.60 -24.48 -19.12
CA THR A 382 -7.57 -23.43 -19.25
C THR A 382 -6.23 -23.78 -18.58
N ARG A 383 -6.03 -25.03 -18.15
CA ARG A 383 -4.76 -25.48 -17.56
C ARG A 383 -3.70 -25.61 -18.66
N SER A 384 -2.84 -24.61 -18.80
CA SER A 384 -1.65 -24.69 -19.67
C SER A 384 -0.55 -25.51 -18.99
N LEU A 385 0.35 -26.10 -19.79
CA LEU A 385 1.53 -26.86 -19.33
C LEU A 385 2.37 -26.10 -18.28
N ALA A 386 2.37 -24.77 -18.33
CA ALA A 386 3.05 -23.92 -17.35
C ALA A 386 2.42 -24.01 -15.94
N SER A 387 1.10 -24.22 -15.83
CA SER A 387 0.40 -24.40 -14.55
C SER A 387 0.67 -25.77 -13.92
N GLU A 388 0.85 -26.82 -14.73
CA GLU A 388 1.32 -28.15 -14.27
C GLU A 388 2.78 -28.12 -13.83
N ILE A 389 3.63 -27.38 -14.53
CA ILE A 389 5.04 -27.18 -14.14
C ILE A 389 5.13 -26.39 -12.83
N LEU A 390 4.28 -25.38 -12.60
CA LEU A 390 4.24 -24.63 -11.34
C LEU A 390 3.73 -25.49 -10.17
N ALA A 391 2.69 -26.30 -10.40
CA ALA A 391 2.18 -27.25 -9.39
C ALA A 391 3.23 -28.31 -9.00
N ASN A 392 3.99 -28.81 -9.98
CA ASN A 392 5.10 -29.73 -9.74
C ASN A 392 6.33 -29.06 -9.11
N ARG A 393 6.56 -27.75 -9.35
CA ARG A 393 7.61 -26.99 -8.66
C ARG A 393 7.30 -26.75 -7.18
N VAL A 394 6.04 -26.57 -6.81
CA VAL A 394 5.61 -26.46 -5.40
C VAL A 394 5.83 -27.78 -4.63
N LEU A 395 5.72 -28.92 -5.31
CA LEU A 395 6.08 -30.23 -4.75
C LEU A 395 7.60 -30.42 -4.58
N LEU A 396 8.42 -29.79 -5.43
CA LEU A 396 9.89 -29.86 -5.37
C LEU A 396 10.52 -28.85 -4.40
N THR A 397 9.77 -27.85 -3.90
CA THR A 397 10.24 -26.94 -2.83
C THR A 397 10.16 -27.54 -1.42
N ASN A 398 9.77 -28.81 -1.27
CA ASN A 398 10.08 -29.60 -0.08
C ASN A 398 11.58 -29.97 -0.09
N VAL A 399 12.45 -28.97 -0.02
CA VAL A 399 13.86 -29.18 0.32
C VAL A 399 13.90 -29.43 1.81
N SER A 400 14.05 -30.71 2.18
CA SER A 400 14.44 -31.10 3.52
C SER A 400 15.80 -30.47 3.83
N PHE A 401 15.83 -29.51 4.74
CA PHE A 401 17.08 -29.06 5.33
C PHE A 401 17.68 -30.22 6.13
N PRO A 402 18.98 -30.52 6.00
CA PRO A 402 19.60 -31.57 6.79
C PRO A 402 19.44 -31.23 8.26
N SER A 403 18.80 -32.12 9.01
CA SER A 403 18.89 -32.13 10.47
C SER A 403 20.36 -32.33 10.82
N ILE A 404 21.04 -31.24 11.20
CA ILE A 404 22.38 -31.29 11.78
C ILE A 404 22.23 -31.96 13.15
N GLN A 405 22.46 -33.28 13.22
CA GLN A 405 22.74 -33.94 14.49
C GLN A 405 24.16 -33.56 14.91
N LEU A 406 24.29 -32.46 15.65
CA LEU A 406 25.49 -32.22 16.46
C LEU A 406 25.42 -33.19 17.64
N GLY A 407 26.23 -34.26 17.57
CA GLY A 407 26.46 -35.14 18.71
C GLY A 407 27.13 -34.34 19.83
N LEU A 408 26.34 -34.00 20.85
CA LEU A 408 26.84 -33.46 22.11
C LEU A 408 27.58 -34.57 22.86
N LYS A 409 28.84 -34.31 23.20
CA LYS A 409 29.60 -35.00 24.25
C LYS A 409 29.68 -34.09 25.46
#